data_AF-A0A7C3KCZ8-F1
#
_entry.id   AF-A0A7C3KCZ8-F1
#
_cell.length_a   1.000
_cell.length_b   1.000
_cell.length_c   1.000
_cell.angle_alpha   90.00
_cell.angle_beta   90.00
_cell.angle_gamma   90.00
#
_symmetry.space_group_name_H-M   'P 1'
#
loop_
_entity.id
_entity.type
_entity.pdbx_description
1 polymer ?
#
loop_
_entity_poly.entity_id
_entity_poly.type
_entity_poly.pdbx_seq_one_letter_code
_entity_poly.pdbx_strand_id
1 'polypeptide(L)' 'MFVPKPNSRAEADGWVLDLVYDTAHNQTDVVILNGVDFDRGAIARLYLKHHVPYGLHSCFSSLV' A
#
# COMPACT_ATOMS: atom_id res chain seq x y z
N MET A 1 -5.83 1.16 0.24
CA MET A 1 -6.49 -0.18 0.19
C MET A 1 -6.02 -1.04 1.36
N PHE A 2 -6.90 -1.74 2.07
CA PHE A 2 -6.50 -2.66 3.16
C PHE A 2 -6.36 -4.11 2.67
N VAL A 3 -5.40 -4.83 3.25
CA VAL A 3 -5.14 -6.26 3.00
C VAL A 3 -4.97 -6.97 4.35
N PRO A 4 -5.86 -7.92 4.72
CA PRO A 4 -5.74 -8.62 5.99
C PRO A 4 -4.53 -9.56 5.97
N LYS A 5 -3.88 -9.74 7.13
CA LYS A 5 -2.91 -10.82 7.28
C LYS A 5 -3.60 -12.18 7.19
N PRO A 6 -2.90 -13.22 6.70
CA PRO A 6 -3.37 -14.59 6.84
C PRO A 6 -3.68 -14.90 8.30
N ASN A 7 -4.87 -15.46 8.57
CA ASN A 7 -5.34 -15.81 9.92
C ASN A 7 -5.44 -14.64 10.91
N SER A 8 -5.58 -13.40 10.40
CA SER A 8 -5.81 -12.21 11.22
C SER A 8 -7.00 -12.41 12.18
N ARG A 9 -6.83 -12.00 13.43
CA ARG A 9 -7.85 -12.10 14.49
C ARG A 9 -8.42 -10.76 14.91
N ALA A 10 -7.83 -9.66 14.45
CA ALA A 10 -8.25 -8.30 14.77
C ALA A 10 -8.50 -7.52 13.48
N GLU A 11 -9.49 -6.63 13.48
CA GLU A 11 -9.95 -5.88 12.29
C GLU A 11 -8.80 -5.21 11.52
N ALA A 12 -7.86 -4.60 12.25
CA ALA A 12 -6.74 -3.85 11.68
C ALA A 12 -5.45 -4.68 11.52
N ASP A 13 -5.44 -5.96 11.88
CA ASP A 13 -4.24 -6.80 11.76
C ASP A 13 -4.00 -7.21 10.30
N GLY A 14 -3.27 -6.34 9.61
CA GLY A 14 -3.13 -6.32 8.17
C GLY A 14 -2.14 -5.27 7.69
N TRP A 15 -2.27 -4.92 6.42
CA TRP A 15 -1.48 -3.91 5.74
C TRP A 15 -2.38 -2.92 5.02
N VAL A 16 -1.89 -1.69 4.86
CA VAL A 16 -2.50 -0.72 3.95
C VAL A 16 -1.55 -0.47 2.79
N LEU A 17 -2.06 -0.64 1.57
CA LEU A 17 -1.35 -0.37 0.32
C LEU A 17 -1.89 0.91 -0.30
N ASP A 18 -0.99 1.73 -0.82
CA ASP A 18 -1.34 2.93 -1.57
C ASP A 18 -0.31 3.28 -2.66
N LEU A 19 -0.70 4.15 -3.59
CA LEU A 19 0.18 4.72 -4.61
C LEU A 19 0.61 6.13 -4.22
N VAL A 20 1.92 6.34 -4.05
CA VAL A 20 2.49 7.65 -3.72
C VAL A 20 3.22 8.19 -4.94
N TYR A 21 2.78 9.34 -5.43
CA TYR A 21 3.45 10.02 -6.52
C TYR A 21 4.65 10.83 -6.00
N ASP A 22 5.86 10.46 -6.43
CA ASP A 22 7.08 11.22 -6.20
C ASP A 22 7.32 12.20 -7.36
N THR A 23 6.99 13.46 -7.09
CA THR A 23 7.16 14.57 -8.04
C THR A 23 8.62 14.85 -8.40
N ALA A 24 9.58 14.55 -7.52
CA ALA A 24 11.00 14.84 -7.76
C ALA A 24 11.57 13.93 -8.85
N HIS A 25 11.09 12.69 -8.93
CA HIS A 25 11.54 11.69 -9.89
C HIS A 25 10.52 11.38 -10.99
N ASN A 26 9.35 12.02 -10.96
CA ASN A 26 8.22 11.77 -11.87
C ASN A 26 7.86 10.27 -11.94
N GLN A 27 7.76 9.63 -10.77
CA GLN A 27 7.53 8.21 -10.61
C GLN A 27 6.50 7.96 -9.52
N THR A 28 5.89 6.78 -9.52
CA THR A 28 4.97 6.37 -8.47
C THR A 28 5.56 5.21 -7.69
N ASP A 29 5.42 5.26 -6.37
CA ASP A 29 5.77 4.17 -5.48
C ASP A 29 4.51 3.43 -5.04
N VAL A 30 4.59 2.10 -4.94
CA VAL A 30 3.63 1.34 -4.12
C VAL A 30 4.18 1.31 -2.70
N VAL A 31 3.44 1.91 -1.76
CA VAL A 31 3.80 1.88 -0.34
C VAL A 31 3.00 0.81 0.39
N ILE A 32 3.67 0.11 1.30
CA ILE A 32 3.03 -0.84 2.22
C ILE A 32 3.23 -0.33 3.63
N LEU A 33 2.12 -0.10 4.33
CA LEU A 33 2.05 0.39 5.70
C LEU A 33 1.57 -0.72 6.63
N ASN A 34 1.95 -0.64 7.90
CA ASN A 34 1.39 -1.50 8.94
C ASN A 34 -0.02 -1.02 9.31
N GLY A 35 -1.02 -1.91 9.27
CA GLY A 35 -2.42 -1.55 9.54
C GLY A 35 -2.71 -1.09 10.98
N VAL A 36 -1.82 -1.37 11.94
CA VAL A 36 -2.00 -0.98 13.36
C VAL A 36 -1.08 0.15 13.83
N ASP A 37 -0.07 0.53 13.03
CA ASP A 37 0.95 1.49 13.43
C ASP A 37 1.49 2.23 12.20
N PHE A 38 0.86 3.37 11.88
CA PHE A 38 1.25 4.21 10.75
C PHE A 38 2.47 5.09 11.04
N ASP A 39 2.76 5.38 12.31
CA ASP A 39 3.87 6.26 12.73
C ASP A 39 5.23 5.63 12.44
N ARG A 40 5.28 4.29 12.36
CA ARG A 40 6.43 3.54 11.86
C ARG A 40 6.79 3.87 10.41
N GLY A 41 5.88 4.50 9.67
CA GLY A 41 6.02 4.80 8.25
C GLY A 41 5.88 3.55 7.38
N ALA A 42 6.30 3.68 6.12
CA ALA A 42 6.25 2.58 5.16
C ALA A 42 7.19 1.44 5.59
N ILE A 43 6.63 0.25 5.79
CA ILE A 43 7.40 -0.96 6.11
C ILE A 43 8.01 -1.58 4.86
N ALA A 44 7.49 -1.24 3.68
CA ALA A 44 8.08 -1.53 2.39
C ALA A 44 7.64 -0.49 1.36
N ARG A 45 8.48 -0.29 0.34
CA ARG A 45 8.22 0.60 -0.78
C ARG A 45 8.75 -0.03 -2.06
N LEU A 46 7.89 -0.10 -3.07
CA LEU A 46 8.24 -0.61 -4.39
C LEU A 46 8.28 0.57 -5.36
N TYR A 47 9.47 0.87 -5.87
CA TYR A 47 9.69 1.98 -6.81
C TYR A 47 9.29 1.56 -8.22
N LEU A 48 8.25 2.17 -8.78
CA LEU A 48 7.91 1.95 -10.19
C LEU A 48 8.78 2.84 -11.06
N LYS A 49 9.20 2.30 -12.22
CA LYS A 49 10.04 3.04 -13.18
C LYS A 49 9.26 4.09 -14.01
N HIS A 50 8.00 4.34 -13.67
CA HIS A 50 7.11 5.24 -14.39
C HIS A 50 6.09 5.87 -13.43
N HIS A 51 5.49 6.97 -13.86
CA HIS A 51 4.35 7.60 -13.21
C HIS A 51 3.06 6.82 -13.49
N VAL A 52 2.27 6.61 -12.44
CA VAL A 52 0.89 6.11 -12.54
C VAL A 52 -0.05 7.31 -12.32
N PRO A 53 -0.90 7.67 -13.31
CA PRO A 53 -1.86 8.76 -13.16
C PRO A 53 -2.83 8.56 -12.00
N TYR A 54 -3.41 9.66 -11.51
CA TYR A 54 -4.38 9.63 -10.41
C TYR A 54 -5.52 8.64 -10.69
N GLY A 55 -5.62 7.64 -9.81
CA GLY A 55 -6.63 6.59 -9.89
C GLY A 55 -7.96 6.99 -9.26
N LEU A 56 -8.84 6.01 -9.13
CA LEU A 56 -10.07 6.14 -8.34
C LEU A 56 -10.04 5.14 -7.18
N HIS A 57 -10.67 3.99 -7.36
CA HIS A 57 -10.80 2.97 -6.33
C HIS A 57 -9.85 1.81 -6.60
N SER A 58 -9.46 1.12 -5.53
CA SER A 58 -8.65 -0.10 -5.59
C SER A 58 -9.32 -1.19 -4.78
N CYS A 59 -9.15 -2.44 -5.22
CA CYS A 59 -9.58 -3.62 -4.47
C CYS A 59 -8.45 -4.64 -4.42
N PHE A 60 -8.44 -5.44 -3.36
CA PHE A 60 -7.54 -6.58 -3.21
C PHE A 60 -8.38 -7.85 -3.24
N SER A 61 -7.89 -8.86 -3.95
CA SER A 61 -8.38 -10.23 -3.85
C SER A 61 -7.20 -11.12 -3.49
N SER A 62 -7.42 -12.05 -2.57
CA SER A 62 -6.50 -13.17 -2.42
C SER A 62 -6.52 -14.00 -3.70
N LEU A 63 -5.37 -14.57 -4.04
CA LEU A 63 -5.32 -15.73 -4.92
C LEU A 63 -5.90 -16.88 -4.09
N VAL A 64 -7.18 -17.17 -4.30
CA VAL A 64 -7.76 -18.47 -3.93
C VAL A 64 -7.01 -19.57 -4.69
#